data_AF-A0A9N8EQT2-F1
#
_entry.id   AF-A0A9N8EQT2-F1
#
_cell.length_a   1.000
_cell.length_b   1.000
_cell.length_c   1.000
_cell.angle_alpha   90.00
_cell.angle_beta   90.00
_cell.angle_gamma   90.00
#
_symmetry.space_group_name_H-M   'P 1'
#
loop_
_entity.id
_entity.type
_entity.pdbx_description
1 polymer ?
#
loop_
_entity_poly.entity_id
_entity_poly.type
_entity_poly.pdbx_seq_one_letter_code
_entity_poly.pdbx_strand_id
1 'polypeptide(L)'
;MASPSPTDTGSDASSVTSRFLHVERERIKRERQYATKYRRLYSALLSKHEGLLQDAWGGDQRAESCLLDKIWISERNAMATGLVVGCTVLAVLRVIPPVFLRRIGGEEKVQAVRLADEEAKRIGHYKYQRAFAWLVEGGFSLWVGSRAYDYQSKHYSEDAYQTLAKVPLCSGQSIISNRVCDEWVDITTRQIPKDFWKNVDSNSAIYKEMGRIREERAWRAIVQFSNNCVKRRAYERALGAKSTVTGNGGTTEAIDLPTDVPRDIVLSKADAERVVSDSSW
;
A
#
# COMPACT_ATOMS: atom_id res chain seq x y z
N MET A 1 47.40 14.37 55.04
CA MET A 1 46.97 14.46 53.63
C MET A 1 46.06 13.28 53.36
N ALA A 2 44.76 13.50 53.34
CA ALA A 2 43.75 12.49 53.02
C ALA A 2 43.08 12.92 51.72
N SER A 3 43.20 12.10 50.68
CA SER A 3 42.57 12.33 49.38
C SER A 3 41.06 12.14 49.50
N PRO A 4 40.23 13.02 48.93
CA PRO A 4 38.79 12.81 48.90
C PRO A 4 38.45 11.71 47.89
N SER A 5 37.65 10.73 48.33
CA SER A 5 37.08 9.68 47.49
C SER A 5 36.07 10.27 46.50
N PRO A 6 35.98 9.74 45.27
CA PRO A 6 35.03 10.21 44.28
C PRO A 6 33.61 9.79 44.69
N THR A 7 32.74 10.77 44.88
CA THR A 7 31.30 10.59 45.08
C THR A 7 30.67 9.94 43.85
N ASP A 8 30.06 8.79 44.10
CA ASP A 8 29.33 7.94 43.16
C ASP A 8 27.97 8.59 42.82
N THR A 9 27.90 9.33 41.71
CA THR A 9 26.67 10.03 41.23
C THR A 9 25.98 9.30 40.06
N GLY A 10 26.28 8.01 39.86
CA GLY A 10 25.89 7.25 38.68
C GLY A 10 24.49 6.59 38.69
N SER A 11 23.79 6.47 39.83
CA SER A 11 22.60 5.60 39.89
C SER A 11 21.28 6.22 39.40
N ASP A 12 21.15 7.55 39.38
CA ASP A 12 19.84 8.18 39.14
C ASP A 12 19.51 8.39 37.65
N ALA A 13 20.52 8.64 36.81
CA ALA A 13 20.32 8.90 35.37
C ALA A 13 19.79 7.67 34.60
N SER A 14 20.19 6.46 35.03
CA SER A 14 19.71 5.19 34.48
C SER A 14 18.21 4.98 34.77
N SER A 15 17.77 5.34 35.98
CA SER A 15 16.39 5.15 36.42
C SER A 15 15.40 6.08 35.70
N VAL A 16 15.79 7.33 35.42
CA VAL A 16 14.98 8.32 34.71
C VAL A 16 14.82 7.95 33.23
N THR A 17 15.92 7.53 32.60
CA THR A 17 15.91 7.10 31.20
C THR A 17 15.04 5.86 31.01
N SER A 18 15.10 4.90 31.93
CA SER A 18 14.27 3.69 31.92
C SER A 18 12.77 4.01 32.06
N ARG A 19 12.39 4.91 32.99
CA ARG A 19 10.99 5.35 33.13
C ARG A 19 10.48 6.08 31.90
N PHE A 20 11.29 6.97 31.32
CA PHE A 20 10.93 7.67 30.10
C PHE A 20 10.69 6.70 28.93
N LEU A 21 11.59 5.74 28.72
CA LEU A 21 11.44 4.71 27.69
C LEU A 21 10.20 3.83 27.91
N HIS A 22 9.86 3.51 29.17
CA HIS A 22 8.65 2.76 29.47
C HIS A 22 7.39 3.56 29.13
N VAL A 23 7.31 4.82 29.53
CA VAL A 23 6.16 5.70 29.23
C VAL A 23 5.98 5.85 27.71
N GLU A 24 7.08 6.05 26.98
CA GLU A 24 7.03 6.19 25.52
C GLU A 24 6.61 4.88 24.84
N ARG A 25 7.06 3.73 25.35
CA ARG A 25 6.64 2.40 24.87
C ARG A 25 5.13 2.18 25.03
N GLU A 26 4.56 2.56 26.16
CA GLU A 26 3.11 2.45 26.40
C GLU A 26 2.31 3.47 25.57
N ARG A 27 2.87 4.63 25.28
CA ARG A 27 2.28 5.58 24.33
C ARG A 27 2.21 4.99 22.92
N ILE A 28 3.32 4.46 22.42
CA ILE A 28 3.41 3.85 21.08
C ILE A 28 2.44 2.66 20.94
N LYS A 29 2.32 1.81 21.96
CA LYS A 29 1.34 0.71 21.96
C LYS A 29 -0.09 1.22 21.82
N ARG A 30 -0.46 2.27 22.55
CA ARG A 30 -1.80 2.89 22.44
C ARG A 30 -2.02 3.48 21.06
N GLU A 31 -1.04 4.17 20.50
CA GLU A 31 -1.14 4.74 19.16
C GLU A 31 -1.34 3.69 18.07
N ARG A 32 -0.75 2.49 18.21
CA ARG A 32 -1.02 1.37 17.30
C ARG A 32 -2.48 0.91 17.34
N GLN A 33 -3.08 0.86 18.52
CA GLN A 33 -4.50 0.53 18.65
C GLN A 33 -5.37 1.63 18.01
N TYR A 34 -4.97 2.90 18.17
CA TYR A 34 -5.65 4.01 17.53
C TYR A 34 -5.47 4.05 16.00
N ALA A 35 -4.36 3.56 15.46
CA ALA A 35 -4.14 3.49 14.01
C ALA A 35 -5.26 2.71 13.30
N THR A 36 -5.74 1.61 13.89
CA THR A 36 -6.90 0.87 13.36
C THR A 36 -8.17 1.70 13.40
N LYS A 37 -8.40 2.47 14.48
CA LYS A 37 -9.54 3.38 14.60
C LYS A 37 -9.47 4.49 13.55
N TYR A 38 -8.32 5.10 13.34
CA TYR A 38 -8.12 6.16 12.33
C TYR A 38 -8.29 5.62 10.92
N ARG A 39 -7.82 4.40 10.65
CA ARG A 39 -8.05 3.75 9.35
C ARG A 39 -9.54 3.61 9.05
N ARG A 40 -10.34 3.22 10.05
CA ARG A 40 -11.79 3.13 9.89
C ARG A 40 -12.44 4.45 9.51
N LEU A 41 -11.91 5.60 9.96
CA LEU A 41 -12.41 6.91 9.54
C LEU A 41 -12.20 7.13 8.03
N TYR A 42 -11.00 6.87 7.53
CA TYR A 42 -10.72 6.98 6.09
C TYR A 42 -11.48 5.94 5.27
N SER A 43 -11.57 4.69 5.74
CA SER A 43 -12.36 3.66 5.07
C SER A 43 -13.84 4.01 5.01
N ALA A 44 -14.40 4.56 6.08
CA ALA A 44 -15.80 5.02 6.11
C ALA A 44 -16.03 6.20 5.15
N LEU A 45 -15.06 7.13 5.07
CA LEU A 45 -15.10 8.22 4.09
C LEU A 45 -15.06 7.69 2.66
N LEU A 46 -14.15 6.76 2.36
CA LEU A 46 -14.05 6.16 1.02
C LEU A 46 -15.31 5.36 0.67
N SER A 47 -15.87 4.58 1.60
CA SER A 47 -17.11 3.84 1.35
C SER A 47 -18.31 4.77 1.14
N LYS A 48 -18.37 5.90 1.84
CA LYS A 48 -19.39 6.92 1.64
C LYS A 48 -19.37 7.48 0.21
N HIS A 49 -18.20 7.54 -0.41
CA HIS A 49 -18.00 8.06 -1.76
C HIS A 49 -17.76 6.97 -2.81
N GLU A 50 -18.02 5.69 -2.51
CA GLU A 50 -17.69 4.56 -3.39
C GLU A 50 -18.34 4.67 -4.78
N GLY A 51 -19.63 5.02 -4.83
CA GLY A 51 -20.33 5.19 -6.12
C GLY A 51 -19.71 6.28 -7.00
N LEU A 52 -19.22 7.36 -6.38
CA LEU A 52 -18.55 8.45 -7.11
C LEU A 52 -17.13 8.08 -7.56
N LEU A 53 -16.44 7.24 -6.79
CA LEU A 53 -15.13 6.70 -7.18
C LEU A 53 -15.29 5.78 -8.40
N GLN A 54 -16.36 4.97 -8.43
CA GLN A 54 -16.70 4.14 -9.58
C GLN A 54 -17.05 5.00 -10.81
N ASP A 55 -17.82 6.07 -10.65
CA ASP A 55 -18.13 7.00 -11.74
C ASP A 55 -16.88 7.73 -12.25
N ALA A 56 -15.96 8.12 -11.35
CA ALA A 56 -14.70 8.75 -11.71
C ALA A 56 -13.78 7.81 -12.52
N TRP A 57 -13.86 6.49 -12.30
CA TRP A 57 -13.16 5.50 -13.12
C TRP A 57 -13.73 5.38 -14.54
N GLY A 58 -15.03 5.60 -14.72
CA GLY A 58 -15.69 5.52 -16.03
C GLY A 58 -15.76 6.84 -16.82
N GLY A 59 -15.40 7.97 -16.20
CA GLY A 59 -15.57 9.30 -16.75
C GLY A 59 -14.48 9.76 -17.73
N ASP A 60 -14.82 10.76 -18.56
CA ASP A 60 -13.94 11.37 -19.58
C ASP A 60 -12.83 12.28 -19.00
N GLN A 61 -12.59 12.23 -17.68
CA GLN A 61 -11.52 12.96 -16.99
C GLN A 61 -10.17 12.27 -17.18
N ARG A 62 -9.63 12.37 -18.40
CA ARG A 62 -8.47 11.60 -18.88
C ARG A 62 -7.26 11.59 -17.94
N ALA A 63 -6.97 12.69 -17.24
CA ALA A 63 -5.83 12.75 -16.32
C ALA A 63 -6.06 11.99 -15.01
N GLU A 64 -7.26 12.09 -14.43
CA GLU A 64 -7.64 11.37 -13.21
C GLU A 64 -7.80 9.87 -13.50
N SER A 65 -8.53 9.52 -14.58
CA SER A 65 -8.69 8.13 -15.00
C SER A 65 -7.36 7.46 -15.35
N CYS A 66 -6.41 8.17 -16.00
CA CYS A 66 -5.08 7.63 -16.29
C CYS A 66 -4.26 7.32 -15.02
N LEU A 67 -4.31 8.19 -14.00
CA LEU A 67 -3.62 7.93 -12.73
C LEU A 67 -4.23 6.72 -12.01
N LEU A 68 -5.55 6.62 -12.02
CA LEU A 68 -6.27 5.53 -11.39
C LEU A 68 -6.06 4.20 -12.12
N ASP A 69 -6.02 4.22 -13.46
CA ASP A 69 -5.71 3.05 -14.28
C ASP A 69 -4.29 2.53 -14.01
N LYS A 70 -3.31 3.42 -13.83
CA LYS A 70 -1.94 3.00 -13.47
C LYS A 70 -1.92 2.25 -12.14
N ILE A 71 -2.63 2.76 -11.14
CA ILE A 71 -2.78 2.08 -9.83
C ILE A 71 -3.43 0.71 -10.04
N TRP A 72 -4.51 0.65 -10.79
CA TRP A 72 -5.26 -0.59 -11.02
C TRP A 72 -4.45 -1.64 -11.79
N ILE A 73 -3.75 -1.25 -12.84
CA ILE A 73 -2.86 -2.12 -13.63
C ILE A 73 -1.76 -2.68 -12.72
N SER A 74 -1.16 -1.86 -11.87
CA SER A 74 -0.11 -2.31 -10.95
C SER A 74 -0.61 -3.40 -9.97
N GLU A 75 -1.81 -3.22 -9.41
CA GLU A 75 -2.43 -4.22 -8.52
C GLU A 75 -2.83 -5.48 -9.28
N ARG A 76 -3.39 -5.35 -10.49
CA ARG A 76 -3.70 -6.50 -11.35
C ARG A 76 -2.44 -7.30 -11.71
N ASN A 77 -1.32 -6.64 -11.99
CA ASN A 77 -0.05 -7.30 -12.27
C ASN A 77 0.49 -8.02 -11.03
N ALA A 78 0.33 -7.45 -9.84
CA ALA A 78 0.66 -8.13 -8.58
C ALA A 78 -0.19 -9.39 -8.37
N MET A 79 -1.51 -9.29 -8.57
CA MET A 79 -2.43 -10.43 -8.48
C MET A 79 -2.09 -11.52 -9.50
N ALA A 80 -1.84 -11.14 -10.75
CA ALA A 80 -1.45 -12.08 -11.81
C ALA A 80 -0.15 -12.81 -11.46
N THR A 81 0.84 -12.10 -10.91
CA THR A 81 2.11 -12.68 -10.46
C THR A 81 1.88 -13.70 -9.33
N GLY A 82 1.07 -13.35 -8.33
CA GLY A 82 0.70 -14.28 -7.25
C GLY A 82 0.02 -15.54 -7.77
N LEU A 83 -0.88 -15.41 -8.74
CA LEU A 83 -1.58 -16.53 -9.37
C LEU A 83 -0.62 -17.41 -10.19
N VAL A 84 0.23 -16.81 -11.01
CA VAL A 84 1.23 -17.54 -11.82
C VAL A 84 2.16 -18.33 -10.91
N VAL A 85 2.73 -17.69 -9.87
CA VAL A 85 3.63 -18.38 -8.92
C VAL A 85 2.92 -19.52 -8.20
N GLY A 86 1.66 -19.34 -7.78
CA GLY A 86 0.86 -20.42 -7.21
C GLY A 86 0.72 -21.59 -8.17
N CYS A 87 0.26 -21.34 -9.39
CA CYS A 87 0.12 -22.36 -10.43
C CYS A 87 1.44 -23.09 -10.73
N THR A 88 2.57 -22.36 -10.78
CA THR A 88 3.90 -22.96 -10.97
C THR A 88 4.28 -23.88 -9.83
N VAL A 89 4.05 -23.48 -8.57
CA VAL A 89 4.32 -24.34 -7.40
C VAL A 89 3.46 -25.59 -7.42
N LEU A 90 2.18 -25.47 -7.77
CA LEU A 90 1.29 -26.64 -7.90
C LEU A 90 1.79 -27.61 -8.98
N ALA A 91 2.21 -27.10 -10.14
CA ALA A 91 2.77 -27.91 -11.21
C ALA A 91 4.08 -28.60 -10.78
N VAL A 92 4.96 -27.87 -10.08
CA VAL A 92 6.22 -28.38 -9.54
C VAL A 92 5.99 -29.51 -8.54
N LEU A 93 5.06 -29.34 -7.59
CA LEU A 93 4.73 -30.37 -6.60
C LEU A 93 4.22 -31.66 -7.25
N ARG A 94 3.69 -31.60 -8.47
CA ARG A 94 3.19 -32.78 -9.19
C ARG A 94 4.25 -33.44 -10.05
N VAL A 95 5.09 -32.64 -10.70
CA VAL A 95 6.05 -33.14 -11.71
C VAL A 95 7.38 -33.55 -11.08
N ILE A 96 7.85 -32.84 -10.04
CA ILE A 96 9.17 -33.08 -9.47
C ILE A 96 9.26 -34.37 -8.65
N PRO A 97 8.31 -34.73 -7.76
CA PRO A 97 8.45 -35.95 -6.95
C PRO A 97 8.74 -37.23 -7.73
N PRO A 98 8.04 -37.56 -8.84
CA PRO A 98 8.37 -38.77 -9.60
C PRO A 98 9.74 -38.73 -10.28
N VAL A 99 10.21 -37.55 -10.72
CA VAL A 99 11.56 -37.38 -11.28
C VAL A 99 12.63 -37.51 -10.20
N PHE A 100 12.40 -36.95 -9.02
CA PHE A 100 13.31 -37.00 -7.89
C PHE A 100 13.41 -38.42 -7.29
N LEU A 101 12.27 -39.12 -7.19
CA LEU A 101 12.21 -40.52 -6.76
C LEU A 101 13.00 -41.44 -7.69
N ARG A 102 12.91 -41.23 -9.01
CA ARG A 102 13.75 -41.95 -10.00
C ARG A 102 15.24 -41.71 -9.79
N ARG A 103 15.62 -40.45 -9.50
CA ARG A 103 17.03 -40.06 -9.39
C ARG A 103 17.71 -40.57 -8.12
N ILE A 104 16.99 -40.65 -7.00
CA ILE A 104 17.54 -41.06 -5.71
C ILE A 104 17.35 -42.56 -5.45
N GLY A 105 16.21 -43.11 -5.84
CA GLY A 105 15.81 -44.46 -5.48
C GLY A 105 15.99 -45.52 -6.57
N GLY A 106 16.38 -45.12 -7.79
CA GLY A 106 16.40 -46.01 -8.94
C GLY A 106 15.00 -46.51 -9.34
N GLU A 107 14.96 -47.49 -10.24
CA GLU A 107 13.72 -48.12 -10.74
C GLU A 107 12.93 -48.85 -9.65
N GLU A 108 13.61 -49.45 -8.66
CA GLU A 108 12.97 -50.25 -7.61
C GLU A 108 12.01 -49.43 -6.73
N LYS A 109 12.41 -48.22 -6.30
CA LYS A 109 11.51 -47.35 -5.52
C LYS A 109 10.32 -46.86 -6.34
N VAL A 110 10.49 -46.70 -7.65
CA VAL A 110 9.39 -46.31 -8.53
C VAL A 110 8.38 -47.45 -8.66
N GLN A 111 8.87 -48.68 -8.76
CA GLN A 111 8.01 -49.87 -8.77
C GLN A 111 7.29 -50.07 -7.44
N ALA A 112 7.98 -49.87 -6.30
CA ALA A 112 7.36 -49.95 -4.97
C ALA A 112 6.23 -48.92 -4.79
N VAL A 113 6.43 -47.67 -5.25
CA VAL A 113 5.37 -46.64 -5.22
C VAL A 113 4.21 -47.00 -6.14
N ARG A 114 4.47 -47.56 -7.33
CA ARG A 114 3.40 -48.03 -8.23
C ARG A 114 2.57 -49.17 -7.62
N LEU A 115 3.24 -50.14 -6.98
CA LEU A 115 2.57 -51.25 -6.30
C LEU A 115 1.71 -50.75 -5.14
N ALA A 116 2.22 -49.80 -4.34
CA ALA A 116 1.44 -49.16 -3.28
C ALA A 116 0.21 -48.40 -3.83
N ASP A 117 0.34 -47.73 -4.97
CA ASP A 117 -0.77 -47.06 -5.66
C ASP A 117 -1.84 -48.04 -6.17
N GLU A 118 -1.43 -49.22 -6.66
CA GLU A 118 -2.34 -50.27 -7.08
C GLU A 118 -3.09 -50.89 -5.89
N GLU A 119 -2.41 -51.10 -4.78
CA GLU A 119 -3.01 -51.61 -3.55
C GLU A 119 -4.00 -50.60 -2.94
N ALA A 120 -3.65 -49.31 -2.93
CA ALA A 120 -4.54 -48.23 -2.50
C ALA A 120 -5.81 -48.13 -3.38
N LYS A 121 -5.71 -48.43 -4.68
CA LYS A 121 -6.88 -48.52 -5.59
C LYS A 121 -7.77 -49.70 -5.26
N ARG A 122 -7.21 -50.87 -4.91
CA ARG A 122 -8.00 -52.06 -4.55
C ARG A 122 -8.79 -51.86 -3.26
N ILE A 123 -8.21 -51.19 -2.26
CA ILE A 123 -8.85 -50.97 -0.94
C ILE A 123 -9.88 -49.81 -1.02
N GLY A 124 -9.93 -49.06 -2.12
CA GLY A 124 -10.90 -47.97 -2.33
C GLY A 124 -10.54 -46.64 -1.64
N HIS A 125 -9.48 -46.59 -0.84
CA HIS A 125 -9.00 -45.37 -0.18
C HIS A 125 -8.33 -44.37 -1.15
N TYR A 126 -7.98 -44.80 -2.35
CA TYR A 126 -7.31 -43.96 -3.37
C TYR A 126 -8.03 -42.63 -3.65
N LYS A 127 -9.37 -42.63 -3.68
CA LYS A 127 -10.15 -41.40 -3.91
C LYS A 127 -9.96 -40.36 -2.80
N TYR A 128 -9.96 -40.81 -1.54
CA TYR A 128 -9.80 -39.94 -0.37
C TYR A 128 -8.37 -39.44 -0.24
N GLN A 129 -7.37 -40.31 -0.41
CA GLN A 129 -5.96 -39.93 -0.38
C GLN A 129 -5.63 -38.91 -1.47
N ARG A 130 -6.13 -39.13 -2.69
CA ARG A 130 -5.94 -38.20 -3.81
C ARG A 130 -6.65 -36.86 -3.55
N ALA A 131 -7.89 -36.87 -3.07
CA ALA A 131 -8.61 -35.65 -2.73
C ALA A 131 -7.89 -34.86 -1.62
N PHE A 132 -7.40 -35.54 -0.59
CA PHE A 132 -6.63 -34.92 0.49
C PHE A 132 -5.31 -34.32 -0.03
N ALA A 133 -4.57 -35.06 -0.85
CA ALA A 133 -3.36 -34.55 -1.50
C ALA A 133 -3.65 -33.29 -2.34
N TRP A 134 -4.73 -33.30 -3.13
CA TRP A 134 -5.18 -32.11 -3.87
C TRP A 134 -5.49 -30.91 -2.97
N LEU A 135 -6.14 -31.13 -1.83
CA LEU A 135 -6.44 -30.06 -0.88
C LEU A 135 -5.17 -29.50 -0.24
N VAL A 136 -4.23 -30.35 0.16
CA VAL A 136 -2.97 -29.93 0.79
C VAL A 136 -2.08 -29.22 -0.23
N GLU A 137 -1.86 -29.82 -1.41
CA GLU A 137 -1.07 -29.23 -2.49
C GLU A 137 -1.68 -27.91 -2.98
N GLY A 138 -3.00 -27.88 -3.19
CA GLY A 138 -3.73 -26.68 -3.60
C GLY A 138 -3.67 -25.59 -2.54
N GLY A 139 -3.85 -25.95 -1.26
CA GLY A 139 -3.74 -25.02 -0.13
C GLY A 139 -2.34 -24.44 0.00
N PHE A 140 -1.30 -25.27 -0.13
CA PHE A 140 0.09 -24.80 -0.10
C PHE A 140 0.41 -23.89 -1.30
N SER A 141 -0.02 -24.27 -2.50
CA SER A 141 0.10 -23.46 -3.72
C SER A 141 -0.56 -22.09 -3.54
N LEU A 142 -1.78 -22.05 -3.01
CA LEU A 142 -2.51 -20.81 -2.76
C LEU A 142 -1.82 -19.96 -1.69
N TRP A 143 -1.27 -20.59 -0.65
CA TRP A 143 -0.48 -19.91 0.38
C TRP A 143 0.80 -19.27 -0.20
N VAL A 144 1.56 -20.01 -1.02
CA VAL A 144 2.75 -19.44 -1.68
C VAL A 144 2.37 -18.33 -2.65
N GLY A 145 1.32 -18.52 -3.44
CA GLY A 145 0.80 -17.49 -4.34
C GLY A 145 0.37 -16.22 -3.59
N SER A 146 -0.31 -16.37 -2.45
CA SER A 146 -0.66 -15.25 -1.56
C SER A 146 0.58 -14.55 -1.00
N ARG A 147 1.63 -15.28 -0.62
CA ARG A 147 2.90 -14.67 -0.19
C ARG A 147 3.62 -13.94 -1.31
N ALA A 148 3.58 -14.47 -2.53
CA ALA A 148 4.13 -13.82 -3.71
C ALA A 148 3.36 -12.53 -4.05
N TYR A 149 2.02 -12.57 -3.97
CA TYR A 149 1.19 -11.37 -4.05
C TYR A 149 1.56 -10.35 -2.98
N ASP A 150 1.63 -10.74 -1.71
CA ASP A 150 1.98 -9.83 -0.61
C ASP A 150 3.36 -9.19 -0.81
N TYR A 151 4.32 -9.93 -1.36
CA TYR A 151 5.65 -9.43 -1.66
C TYR A 151 5.60 -8.42 -2.81
N GLN A 152 4.90 -8.76 -3.90
CA GLN A 152 4.84 -7.93 -5.09
C GLN A 152 3.98 -6.68 -4.89
N SER A 153 2.84 -6.81 -4.21
CA SER A 153 1.99 -5.70 -3.79
C SER A 153 2.76 -4.73 -2.89
N LYS A 154 3.67 -5.19 -2.01
CA LYS A 154 4.52 -4.27 -1.23
C LYS A 154 5.47 -3.43 -2.09
N HIS A 155 5.94 -3.97 -3.21
CA HIS A 155 6.79 -3.23 -4.15
C HIS A 155 5.96 -2.23 -4.97
N TYR A 156 4.83 -2.66 -5.53
CA TYR A 156 3.98 -1.77 -6.34
C TYR A 156 3.18 -0.76 -5.51
N SER A 157 2.81 -1.10 -4.27
CA SER A 157 2.04 -0.21 -3.39
C SER A 157 2.78 1.08 -3.05
N GLU A 158 4.12 1.08 -3.10
CA GLU A 158 4.90 2.31 -2.91
C GLU A 158 4.59 3.34 -4.01
N ASP A 159 4.55 2.90 -5.26
CA ASP A 159 4.20 3.75 -6.39
C ASP A 159 2.69 4.07 -6.38
N ALA A 160 1.84 3.10 -6.02
CA ALA A 160 0.40 3.30 -5.94
C ALA A 160 0.01 4.37 -4.89
N TYR A 161 0.61 4.33 -3.69
CA TYR A 161 0.33 5.31 -2.65
C TYR A 161 0.82 6.71 -3.02
N GLN A 162 2.00 6.82 -3.63
CA GLN A 162 2.53 8.11 -4.09
C GLN A 162 1.68 8.67 -5.25
N THR A 163 1.23 7.81 -6.15
CA THR A 163 0.36 8.18 -7.27
C THR A 163 -1.02 8.62 -6.76
N LEU A 164 -1.61 7.88 -5.81
CA LEU A 164 -2.87 8.26 -5.18
C LEU A 164 -2.76 9.62 -4.47
N ALA A 165 -1.65 9.87 -3.75
CA ALA A 165 -1.42 11.14 -3.09
C ALA A 165 -1.37 12.33 -4.07
N LYS A 166 -1.03 12.10 -5.35
CA LYS A 166 -0.99 13.12 -6.40
C LYS A 166 -2.34 13.37 -7.08
N VAL A 167 -3.37 12.55 -6.84
CA VAL A 167 -4.71 12.74 -7.44
C VAL A 167 -5.24 14.17 -7.26
N PRO A 168 -5.10 14.85 -6.11
CA PRO A 168 -5.55 16.23 -5.98
C PRO A 168 -4.85 17.26 -6.87
N LEU A 169 -3.65 16.92 -7.37
CA LEU A 169 -2.85 17.76 -8.24
C LEU A 169 -3.04 17.45 -9.73
N CYS A 170 -3.99 16.57 -10.09
CA CYS A 170 -4.25 16.29 -11.50
C CYS A 170 -4.71 17.57 -12.22
N SER A 171 -4.37 17.68 -13.50
CA SER A 171 -4.82 18.78 -14.34
C SER A 171 -6.34 18.74 -14.52
N GLY A 172 -6.96 19.93 -14.50
CA GLY A 172 -8.41 20.08 -14.65
C GLY A 172 -9.24 19.84 -13.38
N GLN A 173 -10.55 19.71 -13.57
CA GLN A 173 -11.46 19.35 -12.47
C GLN A 173 -11.26 17.87 -12.13
N SER A 174 -11.02 17.54 -10.85
CA SER A 174 -11.08 16.15 -10.37
C SER A 174 -12.31 15.99 -9.50
N ILE A 175 -13.12 14.99 -9.84
CA ILE A 175 -14.34 14.66 -9.11
C ILE A 175 -13.97 14.19 -7.70
N ILE A 176 -12.92 13.37 -7.58
CA ILE A 176 -12.48 12.84 -6.29
C ILE A 176 -12.04 13.98 -5.38
N SER A 177 -11.24 14.91 -5.91
CA SER A 177 -10.73 16.05 -5.14
C SER A 177 -11.86 16.94 -4.65
N ASN A 178 -12.80 17.27 -5.53
CA ASN A 178 -13.91 18.16 -5.22
C ASN A 178 -14.84 17.59 -4.14
N ARG A 179 -14.94 16.25 -4.04
CA ARG A 179 -15.87 15.58 -3.13
C ARG A 179 -15.21 15.12 -1.84
N VAL A 180 -13.97 14.65 -1.90
CA VAL A 180 -13.30 13.98 -0.77
C VAL A 180 -12.38 14.92 0.00
N CYS A 181 -11.80 15.94 -0.64
CA CYS A 181 -10.75 16.75 -0.01
C CYS A 181 -11.21 17.47 1.27
N ASP A 182 -12.46 17.92 1.38
CA ASP A 182 -12.96 18.62 2.59
C ASP A 182 -12.93 17.71 3.82
N GLU A 183 -13.61 16.58 3.69
CA GLU A 183 -13.73 15.60 4.77
C GLU A 183 -12.37 14.94 5.06
N TRP A 184 -11.56 14.70 4.03
CA TRP A 184 -10.22 14.13 4.20
C TRP A 184 -9.29 15.05 5.00
N VAL A 185 -9.28 16.34 4.67
CA VAL A 185 -8.48 17.34 5.39
C VAL A 185 -9.01 17.51 6.81
N ASP A 186 -10.33 17.50 7.03
CA ASP A 186 -10.93 17.57 8.37
C ASP A 186 -10.51 16.39 9.26
N ILE A 187 -10.60 15.15 8.75
CA ILE A 187 -10.14 13.95 9.48
C ILE A 187 -8.65 14.10 9.83
N THR A 188 -7.84 14.48 8.85
CA THR A 188 -6.38 14.53 8.99
C THR A 188 -5.94 15.62 9.97
N THR A 189 -6.56 16.80 9.92
CA THR A 189 -6.11 17.99 10.66
C THR A 189 -6.83 18.22 11.99
N ARG A 190 -8.08 17.74 12.12
CA ARG A 190 -8.92 18.01 13.30
C ARG A 190 -9.23 16.76 14.11
N GLN A 191 -9.54 15.64 13.46
CA GLN A 191 -9.99 14.43 14.18
C GLN A 191 -8.83 13.58 14.70
N ILE A 192 -7.70 13.54 13.97
CA ILE A 192 -6.53 12.77 14.35
C ILE A 192 -5.54 13.67 15.12
N PRO A 193 -5.10 13.27 16.34
CA PRO A 193 -4.17 14.06 17.14
C PRO A 193 -2.83 14.28 16.43
N LYS A 194 -2.26 15.49 16.54
CA LYS A 194 -0.97 15.86 15.92
C LYS A 194 0.19 14.94 16.33
N ASP A 195 0.15 14.42 17.55
CA ASP A 195 1.18 13.52 18.07
C ASP A 195 1.26 12.20 17.28
N PHE A 196 0.13 11.69 16.78
CA PHE A 196 0.13 10.52 15.92
C PHE A 196 0.93 10.78 14.63
N TRP A 197 0.71 11.93 14.00
CA TRP A 197 1.40 12.31 12.76
C TRP A 197 2.89 12.57 12.97
N LYS A 198 3.27 13.20 14.09
CA LYS A 198 4.68 13.34 14.45
C LYS A 198 5.39 11.99 14.50
N ASN A 199 4.70 10.96 14.97
CA ASN A 199 5.27 9.63 15.11
C ASN A 199 5.36 8.88 13.77
N VAL A 200 4.45 9.18 12.83
CA VAL A 200 4.55 8.73 11.43
C VAL A 200 5.76 9.34 10.72
N ASP A 201 6.06 10.62 10.97
CA ASP A 201 7.19 11.33 10.35
C ASP A 201 8.52 11.12 11.09
N SER A 202 8.46 10.69 12.36
CA SER A 202 9.66 10.57 13.19
C SER A 202 10.55 9.43 12.70
N ASN A 203 11.75 9.79 12.23
CA ASN A 203 12.81 8.83 11.89
C ASN A 203 13.56 8.31 13.13
N SER A 204 12.95 8.45 14.32
CA SER A 204 13.57 8.21 15.62
C SER A 204 13.91 6.73 15.82
N ALA A 205 15.12 6.46 16.31
CA ALA A 205 15.65 5.10 16.54
C ALA A 205 14.75 4.26 17.45
N ILE A 206 14.09 4.91 18.42
CA ILE A 206 13.17 4.27 19.38
C ILE A 206 11.95 3.66 18.66
N TYR A 207 11.45 4.31 17.61
CA TYR A 207 10.31 3.82 16.82
C TYR A 207 10.72 2.74 15.81
N LYS A 208 11.99 2.73 15.40
CA LYS A 208 12.55 1.64 14.58
C LYS A 208 12.68 0.35 15.40
N GLU A 209 13.14 0.44 16.65
CA GLU A 209 13.33 -0.73 17.53
C GLU A 209 12.02 -1.32 18.05
N MET A 210 11.06 -0.48 18.44
CA MET A 210 9.80 -0.99 19.00
C MET A 210 8.86 -1.57 17.94
N GLY A 211 9.20 -1.45 16.66
CA GLY A 211 8.41 -1.79 15.48
C GLY A 211 7.72 -0.54 14.93
N ARG A 212 7.91 -0.27 13.64
CA ARG A 212 7.23 0.85 12.97
C ARG A 212 5.71 0.76 13.11
N ILE A 213 5.02 1.90 13.06
CA ILE A 213 3.57 1.92 12.80
C ILE A 213 3.36 1.10 11.52
N ARG A 214 2.49 0.08 11.58
CA ARG A 214 2.24 -0.77 10.42
C ARG A 214 1.75 0.13 9.29
N GLU A 215 2.35 -0.02 8.11
CA GLU A 215 1.99 0.73 6.90
C GLU A 215 2.32 2.23 6.95
N GLU A 216 3.48 2.60 7.52
CA GLU A 216 4.04 3.97 7.52
C GLU A 216 3.92 4.70 6.16
N ARG A 217 4.07 3.97 5.05
CA ARG A 217 3.92 4.49 3.68
C ARG A 217 2.50 4.98 3.40
N ALA A 218 1.49 4.21 3.77
CA ALA A 218 0.09 4.57 3.59
C ALA A 218 -0.25 5.81 4.42
N TRP A 219 0.24 5.88 5.67
CA TRP A 219 0.05 7.05 6.52
C TRP A 219 0.70 8.31 5.94
N ARG A 220 1.92 8.21 5.38
CA ARG A 220 2.55 9.33 4.68
C ARG A 220 1.78 9.76 3.45
N ALA A 221 1.26 8.82 2.66
CA ALA A 221 0.42 9.13 1.50
C ALA A 221 -0.89 9.82 1.89
N ILE A 222 -1.52 9.42 3.00
CA ILE A 222 -2.71 10.08 3.54
C ILE A 222 -2.42 11.56 3.87
N VAL A 223 -1.30 11.85 4.52
CA VAL A 223 -0.87 13.22 4.84
C VAL A 223 -0.55 14.00 3.56
N GLN A 224 0.17 13.39 2.62
CA GLN A 224 0.47 14.03 1.34
C GLN A 224 -0.79 14.35 0.53
N PHE A 225 -1.76 13.43 0.49
CA PHE A 225 -3.06 13.65 -0.15
C PHE A 225 -3.76 14.85 0.49
N SER A 226 -3.82 14.93 1.82
CA SER A 226 -4.38 16.06 2.55
C SER A 226 -3.68 17.38 2.22
N ASN A 227 -2.34 17.39 2.19
CA ASN A 227 -1.56 18.58 1.83
C ASN A 227 -1.83 19.01 0.38
N ASN A 228 -1.95 18.06 -0.54
CA ASN A 228 -2.23 18.33 -1.95
C ASN A 228 -3.66 18.85 -2.16
N CYS A 229 -4.64 18.38 -1.40
CA CYS A 229 -5.98 18.98 -1.33
C CYS A 229 -5.94 20.45 -0.90
N VAL A 230 -5.16 20.79 0.12
CA VAL A 230 -5.00 22.19 0.57
C VAL A 230 -4.34 23.05 -0.52
N LYS A 231 -3.29 22.54 -1.18
CA LYS A 231 -2.62 23.21 -2.29
C LYS A 231 -3.58 23.48 -3.45
N ARG A 232 -4.37 22.48 -3.85
CA ARG A 232 -5.39 22.61 -4.90
C ARG A 232 -6.37 23.74 -4.58
N ARG A 233 -6.89 23.79 -3.35
CA ARG A 233 -7.79 24.87 -2.93
C ARG A 233 -7.16 26.25 -2.93
N ALA A 234 -5.91 26.35 -2.45
CA ALA A 234 -5.20 27.61 -2.47
C ALA A 234 -5.06 28.13 -3.92
N TYR A 235 -4.76 27.22 -4.85
CA TYR A 235 -4.69 27.52 -6.28
C TYR A 235 -6.04 27.93 -6.87
N GLU A 236 -7.10 27.15 -6.65
CA GLU A 236 -8.46 27.46 -7.14
C GLU A 236 -8.98 28.81 -6.59
N ARG A 237 -8.69 29.13 -5.32
CA ARG A 237 -9.00 30.46 -4.75
C ARG A 237 -8.21 31.57 -5.41
N ALA A 238 -6.91 31.35 -5.66
CA ALA A 238 -6.07 32.34 -6.34
C ALA A 238 -6.51 32.58 -7.79
N LEU A 239 -6.95 31.53 -8.49
CA LEU A 239 -7.57 31.64 -9.82
C LEU A 239 -8.91 32.38 -9.77
N GLY A 240 -9.79 32.02 -8.84
CA GLY A 240 -11.08 32.69 -8.65
C GLY A 240 -10.92 34.18 -8.35
N ALA A 241 -9.95 34.53 -7.50
CA ALA A 241 -9.59 35.91 -7.19
C ALA A 241 -9.05 36.66 -8.42
N LYS A 242 -8.25 36.00 -9.27
CA LYS A 242 -7.78 36.56 -10.54
C LYS A 242 -8.93 36.73 -11.54
N SER A 243 -9.83 35.76 -11.69
CA SER A 243 -10.98 35.88 -12.61
C SER A 243 -11.95 37.00 -12.21
N THR A 244 -12.15 37.25 -10.91
CA THR A 244 -12.93 38.42 -10.44
C THR A 244 -12.25 39.75 -10.70
N VAL A 245 -10.93 39.77 -10.93
CA VAL A 245 -10.18 40.99 -11.28
C VAL A 245 -10.15 41.22 -12.79
N THR A 246 -10.45 40.22 -13.64
CA THR A 246 -10.29 40.31 -15.11
C THR A 246 -11.56 40.14 -15.98
N GLY A 247 -12.79 40.16 -15.46
CA GLY A 247 -14.00 40.30 -16.31
C GLY A 247 -15.31 40.19 -15.53
N ASN A 248 -16.41 40.92 -15.76
CA ASN A 248 -16.93 41.54 -16.99
C ASN A 248 -16.51 40.81 -18.28
N GLY A 249 -17.22 39.73 -18.57
CA GLY A 249 -17.11 39.01 -19.84
C GLY A 249 -17.04 37.52 -19.60
N GLY A 250 -18.21 36.88 -19.51
CA GLY A 250 -18.31 35.44 -19.37
C GLY A 250 -17.92 34.72 -20.66
N THR A 251 -17.11 33.68 -20.52
CA THR A 251 -17.20 32.46 -21.31
C THR A 251 -16.63 31.31 -20.47
N THR A 252 -17.43 30.26 -20.33
CA THR A 252 -17.04 28.94 -19.87
C THR A 252 -16.16 28.29 -20.96
N GLU A 253 -14.87 28.59 -20.96
CA GLU A 253 -13.87 27.81 -21.68
C GLU A 253 -12.91 27.15 -20.68
N ALA A 254 -12.50 25.92 -21.01
CA ALA A 254 -11.51 25.18 -20.24
C ALA A 254 -10.21 26.00 -20.18
N ILE A 255 -9.88 26.49 -19.00
CA ILE A 255 -8.73 27.37 -18.77
C ILE A 255 -7.45 26.52 -18.77
N ASP A 256 -6.56 26.78 -19.73
CA ASP A 256 -5.21 26.25 -19.76
C ASP A 256 -4.40 26.72 -18.53
N LEU A 257 -3.70 25.76 -17.90
CA LEU A 257 -2.81 26.06 -16.77
C LEU A 257 -1.67 26.99 -17.24
N PRO A 258 -1.36 28.09 -16.52
CA PRO A 258 -0.24 28.95 -16.85
C PRO A 258 1.09 28.21 -16.67
N THR A 259 2.05 28.51 -17.55
CA THR A 259 3.40 27.96 -17.69
C THR A 259 4.31 28.09 -16.44
N ASP A 260 3.85 28.80 -15.40
CA ASP A 260 4.62 29.15 -14.19
C ASP A 260 4.37 28.22 -12.99
N VAL A 261 3.67 27.10 -13.19
CA VAL A 261 3.74 25.99 -12.23
C VAL A 261 5.04 25.24 -12.49
N PRO A 262 5.90 24.99 -11.47
CA PRO A 262 7.07 24.13 -11.64
C PRO A 262 6.63 22.84 -12.35
N ARG A 263 7.25 22.52 -13.50
CA ARG A 263 6.86 21.40 -14.38
C ARG A 263 6.90 20.04 -13.66
N ASP A 264 7.54 20.02 -12.50
CA ASP A 264 7.63 18.96 -11.51
C ASP A 264 6.32 18.71 -10.71
N ILE A 265 5.29 19.56 -10.85
CA ILE A 265 4.04 19.48 -10.07
C ILE A 265 2.82 19.12 -10.92
N VAL A 266 2.82 19.39 -12.23
CA VAL A 266 1.72 19.04 -13.15
C VAL A 266 2.23 17.98 -14.10
N LEU A 267 1.76 16.74 -13.95
CA LEU A 267 1.94 15.73 -14.99
C LEU A 267 1.22 16.24 -16.24
N SER A 268 1.98 16.78 -17.19
CA SER A 268 1.43 17.18 -18.46
C SER A 268 0.91 15.93 -19.18
N LYS A 269 -0.10 16.10 -20.04
CA LYS A 269 -0.63 15.01 -20.86
C LYS A 269 0.47 14.32 -21.68
N ALA A 270 1.47 15.10 -22.15
CA ALA A 270 2.62 14.59 -22.88
C ALA A 270 3.59 13.77 -22.00
N ASP A 271 3.74 14.11 -20.72
CA ASP A 271 4.56 13.33 -19.77
C ASP A 271 3.82 12.07 -19.31
N ALA A 272 2.48 12.13 -19.20
CA ALA A 272 1.65 10.96 -18.96
C ALA A 272 1.72 9.96 -20.12
N GLU A 273 1.73 10.44 -21.38
CA GLU A 273 1.82 9.65 -22.61
C GLU A 273 3.24 9.09 -22.86
N ARG A 274 4.32 9.81 -22.54
CA ARG A 274 5.71 9.28 -22.61
C ARG A 274 5.97 8.14 -21.62
N VAL A 275 5.44 8.23 -20.41
CA VAL A 275 5.56 7.15 -19.42
C VAL A 275 4.81 5.88 -19.87
N VAL A 276 3.75 6.03 -20.69
CA VAL A 276 3.02 4.89 -21.27
C VAL A 276 3.85 4.21 -22.38
N SER A 277 4.57 4.96 -23.22
CA SER A 277 5.43 4.35 -24.27
C SER A 277 6.65 3.61 -23.73
N ASP A 278 7.17 4.00 -22.56
CA ASP A 278 8.31 3.31 -21.92
C ASP A 278 7.91 2.04 -21.15
N SER A 279 6.60 1.81 -20.97
CA SER A 279 6.06 0.64 -20.25
C SER A 279 5.57 -0.50 -21.16
N SER A 280 5.68 -0.35 -22.48
CA SER A 280 5.48 -1.45 -23.44
C SER A 280 6.80 -2.20 -23.65
N TRP A 281 7.05 -3.17 -22.76
CA TRP A 281 7.93 -4.31 -23.00
C TRP A 281 7.11 -5.59 -22.94
#